data_AF-A0A0K8Q5D9-F1
#
_entry.id   AF-A0A0K8Q5D9-F1
#
_cell.length_a   1.000
_cell.length_b   1.000
_cell.length_c   1.000
_cell.angle_alpha   90.00
_cell.angle_beta   90.00
_cell.angle_gamma   90.00
#
_symmetry.space_group_name_H-M   'P 1'
#
loop_
_entity.id
_entity.type
_entity.pdbx_description
1 polymer ?
#
loop_
_entity_poly.entity_id
_entity_poly.type
_entity_poly.pdbx_seq_one_letter_code
_entity_poly.pdbx_strand_id
1 'polypeptide(L)' 'MTDKYTQFVSSGLGKELARKLGLPQPVVLRRHAPGQPLVPGPVLVQGDTRGADELA' A
#
# COMPACT_ATOMS: atom_id res chain seq x y z
N MET A 1 -3.45 16.97 -7.06
CA MET A 1 -2.62 17.67 -8.05
C MET A 1 -1.51 16.71 -8.44
N THR A 2 -1.47 16.25 -9.69
CA THR A 2 -0.46 15.28 -10.16
C THR A 2 0.60 16.07 -10.92
N ASP A 3 1.83 16.10 -10.42
CA ASP A 3 2.95 16.71 -11.13
C ASP A 3 3.36 15.88 -12.38
N LYS A 4 4.13 16.49 -13.29
CA LYS A 4 4.55 15.85 -14.55
C LYS A 4 5.38 14.59 -14.32
N TYR A 5 6.14 14.52 -13.23
CA TYR A 5 6.94 13.35 -12.89
C TYR A 5 6.05 12.17 -12.49
N THR A 6 5.05 12.41 -11.64
CA THR A 6 4.06 11.42 -11.21
C THR A 6 3.26 10.87 -12.39
N GLN A 7 2.92 11.70 -13.39
CA GLN A 7 2.26 11.25 -14.61
C GLN A 7 3.16 10.35 -15.49
N PHE A 8 4.45 10.66 -15.56
CA PHE A 8 5.44 9.88 -16.32
C PHE A 8 5.68 8.50 -15.70
N VAL A 9 5.94 8.42 -14.39
CA VAL A 9 6.26 7.13 -13.73
C VAL A 9 5.04 6.20 -13.59
N SER A 10 3.82 6.73 -13.76
CA SER A 10 2.58 5.97 -13.58
C SER A 10 2.02 5.34 -14.86
N SER A 11 2.54 5.66 -16.06
CA SER A 11 1.93 5.20 -17.32
C SER A 11 2.93 4.81 -18.43
N GLY A 12 2.49 3.90 -19.30
CA GLY A 12 3.19 3.52 -20.53
C GLY A 12 4.67 3.14 -20.35
N LEU A 13 5.50 3.63 -21.28
CA LEU A 13 6.96 3.42 -21.28
C LEU A 13 7.67 4.01 -20.06
N GLY A 14 7.14 5.09 -19.48
CA GLY A 14 7.71 5.73 -18.29
C GLY A 14 7.66 4.80 -17.07
N LYS A 15 6.60 4.00 -16.94
CA LYS A 15 6.46 2.98 -15.89
C LYS A 15 7.50 1.88 -16.00
N GLU A 16 7.77 1.38 -17.21
CA GLU A 16 8.78 0.34 -17.44
C GLU A 16 10.20 0.83 -17.16
N LEU A 17 10.53 2.03 -17.61
CA LEU A 17 11.82 2.64 -17.35
C LEU A 17 12.01 2.91 -15.85
N ALA A 18 10.99 3.47 -15.19
CA ALA A 18 10.99 3.69 -13.74
C ALA A 18 11.21 2.38 -12.97
N ARG A 19 10.57 1.28 -13.39
CA ARG A 19 10.79 -0.05 -12.79
C ARG A 19 12.23 -0.53 -12.98
N LYS A 20 12.79 -0.43 -14.19
CA LYS A 20 14.17 -0.84 -14.49
C LYS A 20 15.21 -0.04 -13.69
N LEU A 21 14.90 1.21 -13.39
CA LEU A 21 15.75 2.13 -12.62
C LEU A 21 15.51 2.05 -11.10
N GLY A 22 14.62 1.18 -10.63
CA GLY A 22 14.30 1.06 -9.19
C GLY A 22 13.56 2.28 -8.62
N LEU A 23 12.93 3.09 -9.46
CA LEU A 23 12.17 4.25 -9.00
C LEU A 23 10.86 3.81 -8.31
N PRO A 24 10.42 4.54 -7.26
CA PRO A 24 9.15 4.28 -6.59
C PRO A 24 7.97 4.29 -7.57
N GLN A 25 7.12 3.27 -7.46
CA GLN A 25 5.91 3.13 -8.26
C GLN A 25 4.70 3.60 -7.46
N PRO A 26 3.86 4.51 -8.00
CA PRO A 26 2.63 4.90 -7.33
C PRO A 26 1.70 3.70 -7.13
N VAL A 27 1.23 3.51 -5.89
CA VAL A 27 0.25 2.48 -5.53
C VAL A 27 -1.12 3.12 -5.28
N VAL A 28 -2.18 2.39 -5.59
CA VAL A 28 -3.54 2.83 -5.25
C VAL A 28 -3.72 2.71 -3.74
N LEU A 29 -4.02 3.83 -3.09
CA LEU A 29 -4.20 3.87 -1.63
C LEU A 29 -5.55 3.28 -1.24
N ARG A 30 -5.56 2.40 -0.23
CA ARG A 30 -6.79 1.91 0.39
C ARG A 30 -7.57 3.09 0.98
N ARG A 31 -8.87 3.12 0.71
CA ARG A 31 -9.83 4.09 1.26
C ARG A 31 -10.89 3.34 2.06
N HIS A 32 -11.47 4.01 3.05
CA HIS A 32 -12.61 3.49 3.79
C HIS A 32 -13.85 3.46 2.89
N ALA A 33 -14.62 2.37 2.95
CA ALA A 33 -15.97 2.30 2.42
C ALA A 33 -16.89 1.53 3.39
N PRO A 34 -18.13 1.99 3.63
CA PRO A 34 -19.06 1.29 4.50
C PRO A 34 -19.29 -0.16 4.06
N GLY A 35 -19.36 -1.08 5.03
CA GLY A 35 -19.58 -2.51 4.79
C GLY A 35 -18.34 -3.29 4.35
N GLN A 36 -17.18 -2.64 4.14
CA GLN A 36 -15.94 -3.38 3.91
C GLN A 36 -15.41 -4.01 5.20
N PRO A 37 -14.72 -5.17 5.10
CA PRO A 37 -14.04 -5.74 6.26
C PRO A 37 -12.97 -4.79 6.78
N LEU A 38 -12.83 -4.76 8.12
CA LEU A 38 -11.91 -3.87 8.83
C LEU A 38 -10.48 -3.97 8.29
N VAL A 39 -10.03 -5.19 8.00
CA VAL A 39 -8.73 -5.50 7.38
C VAL A 39 -8.93 -6.36 6.12
N PRO A 40 -8.13 -6.17 5.05
CA PRO A 40 -8.27 -6.92 3.80
C PRO A 40 -7.65 -8.33 3.84
N GLY A 41 -7.04 -8.73 4.95
CA GLY A 41 -6.28 -9.96 5.06
C GLY A 41 -5.87 -10.26 6.50
N PRO A 42 -5.03 -11.28 6.70
CA PRO A 42 -4.57 -11.70 8.02
C PRO A 42 -3.86 -10.57 8.78
N VAL A 43 -3.97 -10.59 10.10
CA VAL A 43 -3.30 -9.66 11.01
C VAL A 43 -2.29 -10.44 11.84
N LEU A 44 -1.05 -9.96 11.89
CA LEU A 44 -0.04 -10.47 12.82
C LEU A 44 -0.19 -9.73 14.15
N VAL A 45 -0.47 -10.48 15.21
CA VAL A 45 -0.42 -9.99 16.59
C VAL A 45 0.91 -10.44 17.19
N GLN A 46 1.68 -9.50 17.75
CA GLN A 46 2.98 -9.78 18.37
C GLN A 46 3.12 -8.98 19.66
N GLY A 47 3.63 -9.63 20.70
CA GLY A 47 3.99 -9.02 21.98
C GLY A 47 4.19 -10.09 23.04
N ASP A 48 4.85 -9.75 24.14
CA ASP A 48 5.07 -10.60 25.31
C ASP A 48 4.19 -10.19 26.51
N THR A 49 3.21 -9.32 26.25
CA THR A 49 2.28 -8.82 27.27
C THR A 49 0.94 -9.51 27.14
N ARG A 50 0.22 -9.57 28.25
CA ARG A 50 -1.14 -10.09 28.33
C ARG A 50 -2.10 -9.49 27.30
N GLY A 51 -1.93 -8.23 26.94
CA GLY A 51 -2.79 -7.59 25.93
C GLY A 51 -2.62 -8.17 24.54
N ALA A 52 -1.44 -8.70 24.19
CA ALA A 52 -1.24 -9.43 22.94
C ALA A 52 -1.91 -10.81 23.00
N ASP A 53 -1.79 -11.51 24.13
CA ASP A 53 -2.43 -12.82 24.35
C ASP A 53 -3.96 -12.72 24.31
N GLU A 54 -4.55 -11.63 24.82
CA GLU A 54 -6.00 -11.42 24.79
C GLU A 54 -6.55 -11.11 23.38
N LEU A 55 -5.69 -10.67 22.45
CA LEU A 55 -6.05 -10.33 21.08
C LEU A 55 -5.77 -11.46 20.07
N ALA A 56 -4.92 -12.43 20.43
CA ALA A 56 -4.50 -13.54 19.58
C ALA A 56 -5.38 -14.79 19.78
#